data_AF-L7U6U9-F1
#
_entry.id   AF-L7U6U9-F1
#
_cell.length_a   1.000
_cell.length_b   1.000
_cell.length_c   1.000
_cell.angle_alpha   90.00
_cell.angle_beta   90.00
_cell.angle_gamma   90.00
#
_symmetry.space_group_name_H-M   'P 1'
#
loop_
_entity.id
_entity.type
_entity.pdbx_description
1 polymer ?
#
loop_
_entity_poly.entity_id
_entity_poly.type
_entity_poly.pdbx_seq_one_letter_code
_entity_poly.pdbx_strand_id
1 'polypeptide(L)' 'MSCLVGMVQVELLEDTRAQVVRLETGQACTVERTALPSEAREGDVVVDGRREPEATALRVLEVALKRARLAVPVPPGLEL' A
#
# COMPACT_ATOMS: atom_id res chain seq x y z
N MET A 1 1.99 -4.36 -20.25
CA MET A 1 1.27 -5.00 -19.12
C MET A 1 0.81 -3.90 -18.19
N SER A 2 -0.48 -3.83 -17.88
CA SER A 2 -0.99 -2.84 -16.91
C SER A 2 -0.58 -3.26 -15.51
N CYS A 3 0.06 -2.36 -14.76
CA CYS A 3 0.51 -2.66 -13.40
C CYS A 3 -0.65 -2.81 -12.41
N LEU A 4 -1.87 -2.46 -12.82
CA LEU A 4 -3.09 -2.51 -11.99
C LEU A 4 -3.91 -3.79 -12.15
N VAL A 5 -3.46 -4.74 -12.97
CA VAL A 5 -4.07 -6.08 -13.03
C VAL A 5 -3.69 -6.86 -11.78
N GLY A 6 -4.68 -7.40 -11.08
CA GLY A 6 -4.50 -8.06 -9.79
C GLY A 6 -4.64 -7.10 -8.62
N MET A 7 -4.11 -7.52 -7.46
CA MET A 7 -4.21 -6.76 -6.21
C MET A 7 -2.95 -5.93 -5.97
N VAL A 8 -3.12 -4.61 -5.91
CA VAL A 8 -2.04 -3.66 -5.66
C VAL A 8 -2.35 -2.76 -4.47
N GLN A 9 -1.32 -2.32 -3.76
CA GLN A 9 -1.42 -1.27 -2.74
C GLN A 9 -0.82 0.02 -3.30
N VAL A 10 -1.49 1.15 -3.11
CA VAL A 10 -0.94 2.48 -3.43
C VAL A 10 0.09 2.84 -2.38
N GLU A 11 1.35 3.04 -2.78
CA GLU A 11 2.44 3.38 -1.87
C GLU A 11 2.71 4.88 -1.83
N LEU A 12 2.66 5.53 -3.00
CA LEU A 12 2.85 6.97 -3.15
C LEU A 12 1.85 7.50 -4.17
N LEU A 13 1.22 8.63 -3.87
CA LEU A 13 0.26 9.27 -4.76
C LEU A 13 0.66 10.72 -5.03
N GLU A 14 1.15 10.98 -6.24
CA GLU A 14 1.51 12.32 -6.72
C GLU A 14 0.43 12.88 -7.66
N ASP A 15 0.57 14.14 -8.05
CA ASP A 15 -0.43 14.85 -8.87
C ASP A 15 -0.73 14.15 -10.21
N THR A 16 0.29 13.61 -10.86
CA THR A 16 0.18 13.00 -12.21
C THR A 16 0.49 11.51 -12.22
N ARG A 17 1.15 10.99 -11.18
CA ARG A 17 1.65 9.62 -11.11
C ARG A 17 1.36 9.00 -9.76
N ALA A 18 1.42 7.68 -9.72
CA ALA A 18 1.37 6.92 -8.49
C ALA A 18 2.40 5.80 -8.51
N GLN A 19 2.95 5.49 -7.35
CA GLN A 19 3.66 4.24 -7.14
C GLN A 19 2.71 3.23 -6.49
N VAL A 20 2.65 2.04 -7.06
CA VAL A 20 1.86 0.93 -6.54
C VAL A 20 2.76 -0.29 -6.32
N VAL A 21 2.40 -1.13 -5.36
CA VAL A 21 3.09 -2.39 -5.08
C VAL A 21 2.13 -3.54 -5.33
N ARG A 22 2.52 -4.49 -6.17
CA ARG A 22 1.80 -5.75 -6.35
C ARG A 22 1.88 -6.56 -5.07
N LEU A 23 0.75 -6.86 -4.44
CA LEU A 23 0.76 -7.58 -3.16
C LEU A 23 1.17 -9.05 -3.30
N GLU A 24 1.00 -9.63 -4.49
CA GLU A 24 1.38 -11.02 -4.79
C GLU A 24 2.90 -11.22 -4.92
N THR A 25 3.62 -10.22 -5.43
CA THR A 25 5.06 -10.33 -5.74
C THR A 25 5.94 -9.37 -4.95
N GLY A 26 5.35 -8.36 -4.31
CA GLY A 26 6.09 -7.24 -3.72
C GLY A 26 6.71 -6.29 -4.75
N GLN A 27 6.44 -6.46 -6.05
CA GLN A 27 7.02 -5.63 -7.08
C GLN A 27 6.39 -4.23 -7.09
N ALA A 28 7.22 -3.20 -6.99
CA ALA A 28 6.81 -1.81 -7.17
C ALA A 28 6.72 -1.42 -8.65
N CYS A 29 5.74 -0.60 -9.00
CA CYS A 29 5.49 -0.11 -10.35
C CYS A 29 5.00 1.33 -10.31
N THR A 30 5.36 2.13 -11.31
CA THR A 30 4.81 3.48 -11.51
C THR A 30 3.68 3.44 -12.53
N VAL A 31 2.57 4.10 -12.23
CA VAL A 31 1.40 4.24 -13.10
C VAL A 31 0.98 5.70 -13.20
N GLU A 32 0.22 6.03 -14.24
CA GLU A 32 -0.46 7.32 -14.33
C GLU A 32 -1.54 7.42 -13.25
N ARG A 33 -1.70 8.60 -12.63
CA ARG A 33 -2.70 8.85 -11.58
C ARG A 33 -4.13 8.58 -12.07
N THR A 34 -4.37 8.83 -13.36
CA THR A 34 -5.66 8.61 -14.04
C THR A 34 -6.02 7.15 -14.21
N ALA A 35 -5.06 6.23 -14.04
CA ALA A 35 -5.31 4.80 -14.08
C ALA A 35 -5.88 4.26 -12.75
N LEU A 36 -5.74 5.01 -11.65
CA LEU A 36 -6.30 4.68 -10.34
C LEU A 36 -7.69 5.29 -10.13
N PRO A 37 -8.52 4.72 -9.24
CA PRO A 37 -9.74 5.36 -8.78
C PRO A 37 -9.49 6.80 -8.31
N SER A 38 -10.45 7.69 -8.60
CA SER A 38 -10.33 9.11 -8.25
C SER A 38 -10.17 9.33 -6.74
N GLU A 39 -10.81 8.47 -5.95
CA GLU A 39 -10.87 8.48 -4.50
C GLU A 39 -9.75 7.68 -3.82
N ALA A 40 -8.88 7.03 -4.61
CA ALA A 40 -7.76 6.27 -4.07
C ALA A 40 -6.79 7.18 -3.30
N ARG A 41 -6.27 6.66 -2.19
CA ARG A 41 -5.29 7.30 -1.31
C ARG A 41 -4.10 6.37 -1.10
N GLU A 42 -3.02 6.92 -0.59
CA GLU A 42 -1.88 6.13 -0.10
C GLU A 42 -2.35 5.12 0.95
N GLY A 43 -1.84 3.89 0.85
CA GLY A 43 -2.23 2.75 1.65
C GLY A 43 -3.47 2.00 1.17
N ASP A 44 -4.29 2.58 0.28
CA ASP A 44 -5.46 1.87 -0.25
C ASP A 44 -5.05 0.66 -1.10
N VAL A 45 -5.84 -0.41 -1.00
CA VAL A 45 -5.75 -1.57 -1.87
C VAL A 45 -6.71 -1.39 -3.04
N VAL A 46 -6.19 -1.64 -4.24
CA VAL A 46 -6.92 -1.61 -5.51
C VAL A 46 -6.86 -3.00 -6.13
N VAL A 47 -8.02 -3.54 -6.51
CA VAL A 47 -8.16 -4.82 -7.20
C VAL A 47 -8.73 -4.58 -8.58
N ASP A 48 -7.97 -4.93 -9.62
CA ASP A 48 -8.36 -4.78 -11.02
C ASP A 48 -8.93 -3.38 -11.35
N GLY A 49 -8.28 -2.35 -10.78
CA GLY A 49 -8.63 -0.94 -10.98
C GLY A 49 -9.77 -0.40 -10.09
N ARG A 50 -10.29 -1.17 -9.13
CA ARG A 50 -11.30 -0.72 -8.16
C ARG A 50 -10.73 -0.64 -6.76
N ARG A 51 -11.09 0.41 -6.01
CA ARG A 51 -10.72 0.55 -4.60
C ARG A 51 -11.48 -0.49 -3.78
N GLU A 52 -10.77 -1.25 -2.94
CA GLU A 52 -11.33 -2.29 -2.09
C GLU A 52 -11.10 -1.95 -0.59
N PRO A 53 -12.09 -1.35 0.09
CA PRO A 53 -11.95 -0.89 1.47
C PRO A 53 -11.71 -2.03 2.47
N GLU A 54 -12.35 -3.18 2.29
CA GLU A 54 -12.19 -4.34 3.18
C GLU A 54 -10.78 -4.91 3.06
N ALA A 55 -10.27 -5.06 1.83
CA ALA A 55 -8.89 -5.49 1.59
C ALA A 55 -7.88 -4.50 2.19
N THR A 56 -8.17 -3.20 2.11
CA THR A 56 -7.36 -2.15 2.75
C THR A 56 -7.32 -2.32 4.27
N ALA A 57 -8.46 -2.53 4.92
CA ALA A 57 -8.53 -2.73 6.37
C ALA A 57 -7.76 -3.98 6.82
N LEU A 58 -7.90 -5.09 6.10
CA LEU A 58 -7.14 -6.32 6.35
C LEU A 58 -5.64 -6.09 6.21
N ARG A 59 -5.22 -5.35 5.17
CA ARG A 59 -3.82 -5.04 4.94
C ARG A 59 -3.23 -4.19 6.05
N VAL A 60 -3.94 -3.17 6.50
CA VAL A 60 -3.53 -2.33 7.64
C VAL A 60 -3.33 -3.18 8.90
N LEU A 61 -4.26 -4.08 9.20
CA LEU A 61 -4.15 -4.99 10.34
C LEU A 61 -2.95 -5.93 10.21
N GLU A 62 -2.74 -6.53 9.04
CA GLU A 62 -1.61 -7.43 8.78
C GLU A 62 -0.27 -6.73 9.00
N VAL A 63 -0.12 -5.51 8.47
CA VAL A 63 1.09 -4.70 8.64
C VAL A 63 1.29 -4.32 10.10
N ALA A 64 0.23 -3.93 10.81
CA ALA A 64 0.30 -3.61 12.23
C ALA A 64 0.77 -4.82 13.07
N LEU A 65 0.23 -6.01 12.80
CA LEU A 65 0.64 -7.26 13.46
C LEU A 65 2.09 -7.61 13.16
N LYS A 66 2.53 -7.47 11.91
CA LYS A 66 3.94 -7.71 11.53
C LYS A 66 4.87 -6.73 12.21
N ARG A 67 4.54 -5.43 12.23
CA ARG A 67 5.31 -4.39 12.93
C ARG A 67 5.39 -4.68 14.42
N ALA A 68 4.30 -5.06 15.06
CA ALA A 68 4.28 -5.40 16.49
C ALA A 68 5.20 -6.61 16.80
N ARG A 69 5.25 -7.62 15.93
CA ARG A 69 6.15 -8.78 16.08
C ARG A 69 7.62 -8.44 15.89
N LEU A 70 7.91 -7.44 15.06
CA LEU A 70 9.28 -6.99 14.75
C LEU A 70 9.71 -5.81 15.63
N ALA A 71 8.83 -5.30 16.50
CA ALA A 71 9.12 -4.17 17.35
C ALA A 71 10.25 -4.53 18.32
N VAL A 72 11.38 -3.83 18.20
CA VAL A 72 12.46 -3.90 19.18
C VAL A 72 12.11 -2.93 20.29
N PRO A 73 12.02 -3.37 21.56
CA PRO A 73 11.77 -2.48 22.67
C PRO A 73 12.90 -1.45 22.76
N VAL A 74 12.54 -0.17 22.85
CA VAL A 74 13.51 0.90 23.07
C VAL A 74 14.05 0.75 24.50
N PRO A 75 15.38 0.61 24.70
CA PRO A 75 15.94 0.55 26.03
C PRO A 75 15.61 1.82 26.82
N PRO A 76 15.34 1.73 28.13
CA PRO A 76 15.14 2.92 28.95
C PRO A 76 16.37 3.84 28.87
N GLY A 77 16.15 5.13 28.60
CA GLY A 77 17.21 6.14 28.51
C GLY A 77 17.76 6.39 27.10
N LEU A 78 17.23 5.74 26.06
CA LEU A 78 17.49 6.12 24.66
C LEU A 78 16.47 7.18 24.22
N GLU A 79 16.93 8.39 23.91
CA GLU A 79 16.12 9.39 23.19
C GLU A 79 16.25 9.13 21.67
N LEU A 80 15.13 8.99 20.98
CA LEU A 80 15.02 8.77 19.53
C LEU A 80 14.52 10.04 18.83
#